data_AF-A0A1X9Z4X8-F1
#
_entry.id   AF-A0A1X9Z4X8-F1
#
_cell.length_a   1.000
_cell.length_b   1.000
_cell.length_c   1.000
_cell.angle_alpha   90.00
_cell.angle_beta   90.00
_cell.angle_gamma   90.00
#
_symmetry.space_group_name_H-M   'P 1'
#
loop_
_entity.id
_entity.type
_entity.pdbx_description
1 polymer ?
#
loop_
_entity_poly.entity_id
_entity_poly.type
_entity_poly.pdbx_seq_one_letter_code
_entity_poly.pdbx_strand_id
1 'polypeptide(L)'
;MKIIGKTNLLISLTLISIVGIAACKRNDNVDFDQLIKQYSANQKDSLKLQSLKFIKTNIEGVTSDEPYFYNEKGEMLDFNLDTITSDSSLRSILLNKKINYSYTRLKDVDFLSSELLEENIDKALSDWKKYPWNKNVPKDIFLNYLLPYKVLNERPDNWRMVLFKKYKDSISNHMANWDSDSEKLYLGLRTEAWSWLKYTSDFTKLTRYPSFKELIAIKKGECPELSNLFVFIARSAGIPATVDIVPLWGKTSGSHAAEVFYGPIKKNNKVVKYGMRPWDPFKFPPKVFRTSFKKTNLWSDSIKPLMGKKNYFIPTFLKSDRLLDVTADYTPTTNFIYKFEKKENNIPLAYICVFNYGVWKPVFYGKVTSDGGYVIFNNMAKDMAYHVAVPEGNRYRLIGKPFIIDSLNHVVYSTPDFGNKSNTILKKINMGAESWVKKSREYTLKYLDKNNEWQDLDSRICKKDSCLIFDKIPANAFYMIEDRIGDKSLSRIFLIKNKEQLWY
;
A
#
# COMPACT_ATOMS: atom_id res chain seq x y z
N MET A 1 69.01 13.07 18.27
CA MET A 1 67.91 12.08 18.30
C MET A 1 66.63 12.85 18.54
N LYS A 2 65.87 13.20 17.49
CA LYS A 2 64.85 12.38 16.80
C LYS A 2 63.68 12.01 17.73
N ILE A 3 62.40 12.21 17.42
CA ILE A 3 61.70 12.76 16.25
C ILE A 3 60.29 13.19 16.73
N ILE A 4 59.85 14.31 16.16
CA ILE A 4 58.50 14.90 16.06
C ILE A 4 57.41 13.89 15.66
N GLY A 5 56.21 13.99 16.22
CA GLY A 5 55.05 13.23 15.75
C GLY A 5 53.72 13.87 16.12
N LYS A 6 53.36 14.96 15.42
CA LYS A 6 52.00 15.53 15.38
C LYS A 6 51.01 14.46 14.92
N THR A 7 50.01 14.17 15.73
CA THR A 7 48.87 13.34 15.31
C THR A 7 47.92 14.21 14.48
N ASN A 8 48.02 14.11 13.16
CA ASN A 8 47.06 14.67 12.22
C ASN A 8 45.72 13.94 12.38
N LEU A 9 44.72 14.63 12.92
CA LEU A 9 43.33 14.24 12.79
C LEU A 9 42.90 14.56 11.35
N LEU A 10 43.05 13.60 10.44
CA LEU A 10 42.48 13.67 9.10
C LEU A 10 40.95 13.66 9.22
N ILE A 11 40.37 14.85 9.22
CA ILE A 11 38.97 15.04 8.86
C ILE A 11 38.88 14.69 7.38
N SER A 12 38.45 13.46 7.08
CA SER A 12 38.00 13.05 5.76
C SER A 12 36.71 13.82 5.43
N LEU A 13 36.86 15.07 5.05
CA LEU A 13 35.87 15.80 4.26
C LEU A 13 35.87 15.15 2.87
N THR A 14 35.11 14.07 2.72
CA THR A 14 34.74 13.57 1.40
C THR A 14 33.80 14.60 0.81
N LEU A 15 34.38 15.59 0.12
CA LEU A 15 33.66 16.36 -0.88
C LEU A 15 33.01 15.33 -1.80
N ILE A 16 31.68 15.26 -1.76
CA ILE A 16 30.90 14.68 -2.84
C ILE A 16 31.10 15.65 -4.00
N SER A 17 32.19 15.46 -4.73
CA SER A 17 32.39 16.05 -6.04
C SER A 17 31.27 15.51 -6.92
N ILE A 18 30.29 16.37 -7.16
CA ILE A 18 29.34 16.23 -8.25
C ILE A 18 30.19 16.22 -9.53
N VAL A 19 30.61 15.04 -9.95
CA VAL A 19 31.17 14.83 -11.28
C VAL A 19 29.97 14.94 -12.22
N GLY A 20 29.76 16.16 -12.70
CA GLY A 20 28.90 16.43 -13.83
C GLY A 20 29.45 15.67 -15.03
N ILE A 21 28.83 14.54 -15.35
CA ILE A 21 28.97 13.92 -16.65
C ILE A 21 28.27 14.87 -17.63
N ALA A 22 29.07 15.68 -18.31
CA ALA A 22 28.66 16.46 -19.46
C ALA A 22 28.34 15.50 -20.61
N ALA A 23 27.14 14.94 -20.59
CA ALA A 23 26.40 14.74 -21.82
C ALA A 23 25.58 16.02 -22.03
N CYS A 24 25.74 16.69 -23.16
CA CYS A 24 24.79 17.72 -23.61
C CYS A 24 23.42 17.07 -23.85
N LYS A 25 22.71 16.70 -22.79
CA LYS A 25 21.26 16.60 -22.80
C LYS A 25 20.77 18.03 -22.63
N ARG A 26 19.93 18.50 -23.55
CA ARG A 26 19.12 19.68 -23.31
C ARG A 26 18.52 19.54 -21.90
N ASN A 27 18.42 20.66 -21.19
CA ASN A 27 17.68 20.69 -19.94
C ASN A 27 16.21 20.47 -20.30
N ASP A 28 15.84 19.21 -20.56
CA ASP A 28 14.52 18.75 -21.00
C ASP A 28 13.55 18.76 -19.80
N ASN A 29 13.66 19.75 -18.92
CA ASN A 29 12.72 19.94 -17.83
C ASN A 29 11.47 20.62 -18.41
N VAL A 30 10.31 20.22 -17.91
CA VAL A 30 9.04 20.76 -18.34
C VAL A 30 9.00 22.29 -18.18
N ASP A 31 8.81 22.99 -19.30
CA ASP A 31 8.54 24.42 -19.30
C ASP A 31 7.02 24.64 -19.22
N PHE A 32 6.51 24.65 -17.99
CA PHE A 32 5.09 24.86 -17.75
C PHE A 32 4.59 26.21 -18.27
N ASP A 33 5.42 27.25 -18.29
CA ASP A 33 4.99 28.60 -18.66
C ASP A 33 4.88 28.73 -20.18
N GLN A 34 5.82 28.15 -20.93
CA GLN A 34 5.73 28.01 -22.38
C GLN A 34 4.49 27.20 -22.77
N LEU A 35 4.26 26.04 -22.16
CA LEU A 35 3.10 25.20 -22.45
C LEU A 35 1.77 25.88 -22.10
N ILE A 36 1.71 26.62 -20.97
CA ILE A 36 0.54 27.43 -20.61
C ILE A 36 0.28 28.49 -21.66
N LYS A 37 1.32 29.21 -22.12
CA LYS A 37 1.19 30.24 -23.16
C LYS A 37 0.67 29.63 -24.46
N GLN A 38 1.22 28.49 -24.89
CA GLN A 38 0.80 27.76 -26.08
C GLN A 38 -0.67 27.34 -26.00
N TYR A 39 -1.09 26.67 -24.92
CA TYR A 39 -2.47 26.19 -24.79
C TYR A 39 -3.49 27.32 -24.52
N SER A 40 -3.05 28.46 -24.00
CA SER A 40 -3.93 29.62 -23.82
C SER A 40 -4.21 30.36 -25.12
N ALA A 41 -3.40 30.17 -26.16
CA ALA A 41 -3.55 30.84 -27.46
C ALA A 41 -4.73 30.30 -28.30
N ASN A 42 -5.24 29.11 -27.99
CA ASN A 42 -6.30 28.46 -28.76
C ASN A 42 -7.45 27.99 -27.86
N GLN A 43 -8.66 28.49 -28.10
CA GLN A 43 -9.84 28.15 -27.30
C GLN A 43 -10.16 26.64 -27.31
N LYS A 44 -9.81 25.93 -28.40
CA LYS A 44 -9.97 24.47 -28.51
C LYS A 44 -9.12 23.70 -27.49
N ASP A 45 -8.05 24.31 -27.00
CA ASP A 45 -7.12 23.73 -26.02
C ASP A 45 -7.47 24.09 -24.57
N SER A 46 -8.63 24.70 -24.32
CA SER A 46 -9.10 25.05 -22.97
C SER A 46 -9.06 23.88 -21.98
N LEU A 47 -9.30 22.66 -22.44
CA LEU A 47 -9.21 21.46 -21.62
C LEU A 47 -7.76 20.95 -21.46
N LYS A 48 -6.90 21.09 -22.49
CA LYS A 48 -5.45 20.83 -22.36
C LYS A 48 -4.83 21.76 -21.33
N LEU A 49 -5.19 23.05 -21.38
CA LEU A 49 -4.76 24.05 -20.40
C LEU A 49 -5.19 23.69 -18.98
N GLN A 50 -6.44 23.23 -18.79
CA GLN A 50 -6.91 22.77 -17.48
C GLN A 50 -6.13 21.54 -16.98
N SER A 51 -5.87 20.56 -17.85
CA SER A 51 -5.05 19.39 -17.53
C SER A 51 -3.63 19.76 -17.12
N LEU A 52 -2.98 20.64 -17.89
CA LEU A 52 -1.63 21.12 -17.61
C LEU A 52 -1.57 21.87 -16.27
N LYS A 53 -2.52 22.78 -16.02
CA LYS A 53 -2.62 23.52 -14.74
C LYS A 53 -2.86 22.58 -13.56
N PHE A 54 -3.68 21.55 -13.74
CA PHE A 54 -3.89 20.53 -12.72
C PHE A 54 -2.58 19.80 -12.38
N ILE A 55 -1.80 19.39 -13.38
CA ILE A 55 -0.49 18.76 -13.17
C ILE A 55 0.48 19.72 -12.49
N LYS A 56 0.63 20.95 -12.99
CA LYS A 56 1.50 21.98 -12.39
C LYS A 56 1.20 22.20 -10.90
N THR A 57 -0.07 22.27 -10.54
CA THR A 57 -0.51 22.49 -9.15
C THR A 57 -0.20 21.28 -8.25
N ASN A 58 -0.15 20.08 -8.83
CA ASN A 58 -0.03 18.83 -8.09
C ASN A 58 1.34 18.16 -8.22
N ILE A 59 2.27 18.65 -9.02
CA ILE A 59 3.58 18.00 -9.25
C ILE A 59 4.58 18.29 -8.13
N GLU A 60 4.42 19.37 -7.38
CA GLU A 60 5.32 19.71 -6.28
C GLU A 60 5.33 18.59 -5.21
N GLY A 61 6.54 18.19 -4.81
CA GLY A 61 6.77 17.11 -3.84
C GLY A 61 6.59 15.70 -4.42
N VAL A 62 6.23 15.57 -5.70
CA VAL A 62 6.18 14.28 -6.38
C VAL A 62 7.60 13.82 -6.69
N THR A 63 7.92 12.58 -6.31
CA THR A 63 9.23 11.98 -6.50
C THR A 63 9.15 10.65 -7.22
N SER A 64 10.25 10.26 -7.86
CA SER A 64 10.44 8.98 -8.50
C SER A 64 11.67 8.26 -7.94
N ASP A 65 11.55 6.95 -7.73
CA ASP A 65 12.70 6.09 -7.45
C ASP A 65 13.34 5.68 -8.80
N GLU A 66 14.65 5.86 -8.94
CA GLU A 66 15.43 5.57 -10.15
C GLU A 66 16.55 4.57 -9.82
N PRO A 67 16.61 3.39 -10.47
CA PRO A 67 17.68 2.45 -10.21
C PRO A 67 19.01 2.94 -10.81
N TYR A 68 20.09 2.64 -10.12
CA TYR A 68 21.44 2.82 -10.63
C TYR A 68 22.29 1.59 -10.35
N PHE A 69 23.29 1.37 -11.20
CA PHE A 69 24.08 0.15 -11.24
C PHE A 69 25.56 0.49 -11.08
N TYR A 70 26.30 -0.37 -10.38
CA TYR A 70 27.72 -0.15 -10.11
C TYR A 70 28.48 -1.47 -9.97
N ASN A 71 29.77 -1.47 -10.25
CA ASN A 71 30.62 -2.66 -10.12
C ASN A 71 31.13 -2.87 -8.68
N GLU A 72 31.90 -3.93 -8.44
CA GLU A 72 32.50 -4.23 -7.12
C GLU A 72 33.42 -3.11 -6.59
N LYS A 73 33.95 -2.24 -7.45
CA LYS A 73 34.79 -1.08 -7.07
C LYS A 73 33.98 0.18 -6.77
N GLY A 74 32.65 0.15 -6.94
CA GLY A 74 31.78 1.31 -6.78
C GLY A 74 31.71 2.23 -8.00
N GLU A 75 32.26 1.82 -9.14
CA GLU A 75 32.18 2.60 -10.38
C GLU A 75 30.79 2.45 -10.99
N MET A 76 30.16 3.57 -11.33
CA MET A 76 28.82 3.62 -11.93
C MET A 76 28.84 2.99 -13.33
N LEU A 77 27.82 2.18 -13.62
CA LEU A 77 27.66 1.49 -14.89
C LEU A 77 26.43 2.01 -15.63
N ASP A 78 26.58 2.24 -16.93
CA ASP A 78 25.46 2.44 -17.82
C ASP A 78 24.79 1.09 -18.10
N PHE A 79 23.58 0.90 -17.57
CA PHE A 79 22.84 -0.35 -17.66
C PHE A 79 21.46 -0.12 -18.28
N ASN A 80 21.30 -0.60 -19.51
CA ASN A 80 20.07 -0.42 -20.25
C ASN A 80 19.06 -1.55 -19.98
N LEU A 81 18.04 -1.25 -19.18
CA LEU A 81 16.93 -2.17 -18.88
C LEU A 81 16.10 -2.56 -20.11
N ASP A 82 16.09 -1.77 -21.18
CA ASP A 82 15.33 -2.08 -22.41
C ASP A 82 15.86 -3.34 -23.12
N THR A 83 17.08 -3.78 -22.79
CA THR A 83 17.69 -5.02 -23.31
C THR A 83 17.23 -6.28 -22.57
N ILE A 84 16.51 -6.13 -21.46
CA ILE A 84 16.12 -7.23 -20.57
C ILE A 84 14.74 -7.76 -20.97
N THR A 85 14.65 -9.08 -21.16
CA THR A 85 13.42 -9.73 -21.61
C THR A 85 12.70 -10.55 -20.54
N SER A 86 13.40 -10.87 -19.44
CA SER A 86 12.89 -11.61 -18.29
C SER A 86 13.68 -11.34 -16.99
N ASP A 87 13.04 -11.56 -15.83
CA ASP A 87 13.71 -11.57 -14.52
C ASP A 87 14.92 -12.51 -14.46
N SER A 88 14.85 -13.70 -15.07
CA SER A 88 15.97 -14.63 -15.10
C SER A 88 17.18 -14.07 -15.86
N SER A 89 16.94 -13.44 -17.03
CA SER A 89 18.01 -12.78 -17.78
C SER A 89 18.65 -11.62 -17.01
N LEU A 90 17.85 -10.83 -16.29
CA LEU A 90 18.35 -9.77 -15.43
C LEU A 90 19.27 -10.35 -14.35
N ARG A 91 18.80 -11.34 -13.60
CA ARG A 91 19.60 -12.00 -12.55
C ARG A 91 20.90 -12.57 -13.09
N SER A 92 20.85 -13.28 -14.21
CA SER A 92 22.06 -13.85 -14.83
C SER A 92 23.06 -12.76 -15.24
N ILE A 93 22.60 -11.65 -15.82
CA ILE A 93 23.49 -10.53 -16.20
C ILE A 93 24.10 -9.89 -14.95
N LEU A 94 23.28 -9.59 -13.93
CA LEU A 94 23.75 -8.99 -12.69
C LEU A 94 24.80 -9.88 -12.00
N LEU A 95 24.55 -11.19 -11.92
CA LEU A 95 25.47 -12.14 -11.30
C LEU A 95 26.76 -12.33 -12.12
N ASN A 96 26.64 -12.63 -13.43
CA ASN A 96 27.80 -12.94 -14.27
C ASN A 96 28.74 -11.74 -14.43
N LYS A 97 28.18 -10.52 -14.47
CA LYS A 97 28.96 -9.28 -14.56
C LYS A 97 29.26 -8.65 -13.21
N LYS A 98 28.83 -9.28 -12.11
CA LYS A 98 28.96 -8.78 -10.73
C LYS A 98 28.50 -7.32 -10.58
N ILE A 99 27.35 -7.03 -11.15
CA ILE A 99 26.73 -5.71 -11.12
C ILE A 99 25.87 -5.63 -9.86
N ASN A 100 26.20 -4.68 -9.00
CA ASN A 100 25.37 -4.28 -7.89
C ASN A 100 24.40 -3.20 -8.34
N TYR A 101 23.29 -3.06 -7.61
CA TYR A 101 22.31 -2.02 -7.87
C TYR A 101 21.79 -1.44 -6.56
N SER A 102 21.33 -0.20 -6.66
CA SER A 102 20.57 0.50 -5.64
C SER A 102 19.66 1.49 -6.37
N TYR A 103 18.98 2.36 -5.66
CA TYR A 103 18.15 3.39 -6.25
C TYR A 103 18.31 4.72 -5.55
N THR A 104 18.10 5.79 -6.30
CA THR A 104 18.01 7.15 -5.77
C THR A 104 16.58 7.67 -5.90
N ARG A 105 16.25 8.72 -5.15
CA ARG A 105 14.95 9.39 -5.22
C ARG A 105 15.12 10.79 -5.80
N LEU A 106 14.46 11.04 -6.91
CA LEU A 106 14.52 12.30 -7.66
C LEU A 106 13.16 12.99 -7.61
N LYS A 107 13.12 14.33 -7.68
CA LYS A 107 11.84 15.04 -7.83
C LYS A 107 11.48 15.07 -9.32
N ASP A 108 10.20 14.82 -9.63
CA ASP A 108 9.75 14.76 -11.02
C ASP A 108 9.96 16.08 -11.77
N VAL A 109 9.80 17.21 -11.08
CA VAL A 109 10.02 18.55 -11.64
C VAL A 109 11.44 18.78 -12.16
N ASP A 110 12.41 17.96 -11.72
CA ASP A 110 13.82 18.12 -12.07
C ASP A 110 14.20 17.32 -13.34
N PHE A 111 13.30 16.50 -13.91
CA PHE A 111 13.63 15.67 -15.08
C PHE A 111 12.44 15.33 -16.00
N LEU A 112 11.19 15.61 -15.62
CA LEU A 112 10.02 15.35 -16.47
C LEU A 112 10.05 16.30 -17.67
N SER A 113 9.99 15.77 -18.89
CA SER A 113 10.05 16.59 -20.11
C SER A 113 8.70 17.11 -20.58
N SER A 114 8.76 18.25 -21.30
CA SER A 114 7.60 18.82 -21.98
C SER A 114 7.00 17.81 -22.94
N GLU A 115 7.81 17.15 -23.78
CA GLU A 115 7.35 16.21 -24.79
C GLU A 115 6.57 15.04 -24.18
N LEU A 116 7.11 14.41 -23.12
CA LEU A 116 6.43 13.31 -22.44
C LEU A 116 5.11 13.77 -21.81
N LEU A 117 5.10 14.98 -21.22
CA LEU A 117 3.91 15.53 -20.59
C LEU A 117 2.82 15.86 -21.61
N GLU A 118 3.18 16.51 -22.73
CA GLU A 118 2.28 16.85 -23.82
C GLU A 118 1.67 15.59 -24.45
N GLU A 119 2.50 14.59 -24.79
CA GLU A 119 2.03 13.32 -25.35
C GLU A 119 1.04 12.63 -24.39
N ASN A 120 1.35 12.61 -23.09
CA ASN A 120 0.45 12.03 -22.09
C ASN A 120 -0.87 12.82 -21.95
N ILE A 121 -0.83 14.16 -21.94
CA ILE A 121 -2.03 15.01 -21.88
C ILE A 121 -2.91 14.75 -23.11
N ASP A 122 -2.32 14.77 -24.30
CA ASP A 122 -3.05 14.63 -25.56
C ASP A 122 -3.69 13.26 -25.70
N LYS A 123 -2.94 12.21 -25.39
CA LYS A 123 -3.48 10.84 -25.44
C LYS A 123 -4.58 10.64 -24.40
N ALA A 124 -4.38 11.06 -23.15
CA ALA A 124 -5.40 10.91 -22.11
C ALA A 124 -6.69 11.66 -22.45
N LEU A 125 -6.59 12.88 -23.00
CA LEU A 125 -7.75 13.67 -23.43
C LEU A 125 -8.46 13.07 -24.62
N SER A 126 -7.70 12.56 -25.59
CA SER A 126 -8.25 11.85 -26.75
C SER A 126 -9.06 10.65 -26.28
N ASP A 127 -8.51 9.81 -25.41
CA ASP A 127 -9.17 8.62 -24.86
C ASP A 127 -10.43 8.97 -24.05
N TRP A 128 -10.34 10.00 -23.20
CA TRP A 128 -11.46 10.45 -22.39
C TRP A 128 -12.64 10.96 -23.24
N LYS A 129 -12.37 11.64 -24.37
CA LYS A 129 -13.42 12.14 -25.27
C LYS A 129 -13.94 11.07 -26.24
N LYS A 130 -13.07 10.17 -26.68
CA LYS A 130 -13.34 9.22 -27.76
C LYS A 130 -14.15 8.00 -27.30
N TYR A 131 -13.81 7.45 -26.13
CA TYR A 131 -14.31 6.12 -25.77
C TYR A 131 -15.71 6.15 -25.12
N PRO A 132 -16.60 5.21 -25.48
CA PRO A 132 -17.99 5.22 -25.01
C PRO A 132 -18.12 5.05 -23.49
N TRP A 133 -17.24 4.26 -22.86
CA TRP A 133 -17.20 4.09 -21.40
C TRP A 133 -16.80 5.35 -20.63
N ASN A 134 -16.30 6.39 -21.31
CA ASN A 134 -15.92 7.65 -20.68
C ASN A 134 -17.00 8.73 -20.71
N LYS A 135 -18.14 8.49 -21.38
CA LYS A 135 -19.21 9.48 -21.55
C LYS A 135 -19.70 10.11 -20.25
N ASN A 136 -19.72 9.33 -19.17
CA ASN A 136 -20.19 9.75 -17.84
C ASN A 136 -19.06 9.90 -16.81
N VAL A 137 -17.80 9.86 -17.23
CA VAL A 137 -16.66 10.05 -16.33
C VAL A 137 -16.53 11.53 -16.02
N PRO A 138 -16.67 11.95 -14.75
CA PRO A 138 -16.52 13.35 -14.37
C PRO A 138 -15.10 13.88 -14.63
N LYS A 139 -14.98 15.18 -14.88
CA LYS A 139 -13.70 15.83 -15.18
C LYS A 139 -12.68 15.65 -14.05
N ASP A 140 -13.10 15.72 -12.79
CA ASP A 140 -12.22 15.53 -11.63
C ASP A 140 -11.68 14.09 -11.53
N ILE A 141 -12.49 13.09 -11.89
CA ILE A 141 -12.05 11.70 -12.02
C ILE A 141 -11.05 11.55 -13.16
N PHE A 142 -11.33 12.16 -14.31
CA PHE A 142 -10.38 12.19 -15.43
C PHE A 142 -9.04 12.79 -15.00
N LEU A 143 -9.06 14.00 -14.42
CA LEU A 143 -7.85 14.70 -13.99
C LEU A 143 -7.07 13.89 -12.94
N ASN A 144 -7.75 13.24 -11.99
CA ASN A 144 -7.07 12.57 -10.88
C ASN A 144 -6.65 11.12 -11.17
N TYR A 145 -7.36 10.41 -12.05
CA TYR A 145 -7.24 8.96 -12.21
C TYR A 145 -7.07 8.47 -13.65
N LEU A 146 -7.15 9.34 -14.66
CA LEU A 146 -6.82 8.97 -16.05
C LEU A 146 -5.67 9.80 -16.62
N LEU A 147 -5.69 11.11 -16.40
CA LEU A 147 -4.68 12.05 -16.86
C LEU A 147 -3.26 11.78 -16.32
N PRO A 148 -3.04 11.41 -15.04
CA PRO A 148 -1.68 11.41 -14.49
C PRO A 148 -0.72 10.50 -15.24
N TYR A 149 0.49 10.99 -15.47
CA TYR A 149 1.58 10.29 -16.16
C TYR A 149 2.19 9.14 -15.33
N LYS A 150 1.78 9.01 -14.07
CA LYS A 150 2.17 7.93 -13.15
C LYS A 150 1.10 7.71 -12.06
N VAL A 151 1.33 6.74 -11.18
CA VAL A 151 0.40 6.31 -10.12
C VAL A 151 0.98 6.56 -8.73
N LEU A 152 2.23 6.12 -8.49
CA LEU A 152 2.93 6.18 -7.20
C LEU A 152 4.23 6.98 -7.34
N ASN A 153 5.36 6.35 -7.00
CA ASN A 153 6.70 6.92 -7.03
C ASN A 153 7.60 6.21 -8.05
N GLU A 154 7.01 5.55 -9.03
CA GLU A 154 7.73 4.98 -10.15
C GLU A 154 8.21 6.08 -11.11
N ARG A 155 9.32 5.83 -11.82
CA ARG A 155 9.81 6.75 -12.83
C ARG A 155 8.83 6.85 -14.01
N PRO A 156 8.45 8.08 -14.43
CA PRO A 156 7.66 8.32 -15.64
C PRO A 156 8.29 7.73 -16.89
N ASP A 157 7.43 7.22 -17.77
CA ASP A 157 7.83 6.62 -19.05
C ASP A 157 6.67 6.70 -20.05
N ASN A 158 6.91 6.32 -21.31
CA ASN A 158 5.92 6.31 -22.39
C ASN A 158 4.93 5.13 -22.34
N TRP A 159 4.68 4.57 -21.16
CA TRP A 159 3.86 3.37 -20.92
C TRP A 159 2.50 3.41 -21.61
N ARG A 160 1.88 4.60 -21.67
CA ARG A 160 0.54 4.79 -22.24
C ARG A 160 0.53 4.42 -23.72
N MET A 161 1.53 4.86 -24.47
CA MET A 161 1.63 4.61 -25.91
C MET A 161 2.05 3.16 -26.18
N VAL A 162 2.99 2.63 -25.41
CA VAL A 162 3.44 1.22 -25.52
C VAL A 162 2.27 0.26 -25.28
N LEU A 163 1.53 0.44 -24.19
CA LEU A 163 0.39 -0.43 -23.85
C LEU A 163 -0.80 -0.20 -24.77
N PHE A 164 -1.09 1.05 -25.18
CA PHE A 164 -2.12 1.31 -26.18
C PHE A 164 -1.86 0.54 -27.47
N LYS A 165 -0.61 0.53 -27.95
CA LYS A 165 -0.23 -0.20 -29.16
C LYS A 165 -0.37 -1.71 -28.97
N LYS A 166 0.01 -2.23 -27.81
CA LYS A 166 -0.12 -3.66 -27.44
C LYS A 166 -1.60 -4.12 -27.42
N TYR A 167 -2.48 -3.31 -26.85
CA TYR A 167 -3.89 -3.66 -26.62
C TYR A 167 -4.87 -3.07 -27.65
N LYS A 168 -4.35 -2.48 -28.75
CA LYS A 168 -5.15 -1.75 -29.74
C LYS A 168 -6.31 -2.58 -30.28
N ASP A 169 -6.05 -3.84 -30.61
CA ASP A 169 -7.05 -4.72 -31.22
C ASP A 169 -8.13 -5.11 -30.20
N SER A 170 -7.75 -5.48 -28.98
CA SER A 170 -8.67 -5.75 -27.88
C SER A 170 -9.58 -4.54 -27.58
N ILE A 171 -9.02 -3.34 -27.57
CA ILE A 171 -9.78 -2.08 -27.37
C ILE A 171 -10.73 -1.83 -28.56
N SER A 172 -10.23 -1.98 -29.79
CA SER A 172 -11.02 -1.71 -31.00
C SER A 172 -12.18 -2.69 -31.16
N ASN A 173 -11.96 -3.97 -30.84
CA ASN A 173 -12.99 -5.01 -30.86
C ASN A 173 -14.07 -4.74 -29.81
N HIS A 174 -13.71 -4.29 -28.61
CA HIS A 174 -14.69 -3.89 -27.59
C HIS A 174 -15.51 -2.68 -28.05
N MET A 175 -14.87 -1.66 -28.62
CA MET A 175 -15.56 -0.49 -29.19
C MET A 175 -16.51 -0.83 -30.33
N ALA A 176 -16.13 -1.76 -31.22
CA ALA A 176 -16.93 -2.13 -32.39
C ALA A 176 -18.31 -2.70 -31.99
N ASN A 177 -18.40 -3.32 -30.81
CA ASN A 177 -19.64 -3.83 -30.26
C ASN A 177 -20.50 -2.76 -29.56
N TRP A 178 -20.12 -1.48 -29.66
CA TRP A 178 -20.75 -0.36 -28.94
C TRP A 178 -20.86 -0.60 -27.42
N ASP A 179 -19.96 -1.42 -26.89
CA ASP A 179 -19.96 -1.78 -25.48
C ASP A 179 -19.36 -0.64 -24.65
N SER A 180 -20.16 -0.11 -23.73
CA SER A 180 -19.74 0.94 -22.79
C SER A 180 -19.30 0.37 -21.44
N ASP A 181 -19.21 -0.95 -21.31
CA ASP A 181 -18.82 -1.63 -20.09
C ASP A 181 -17.29 -1.64 -19.91
N SER A 182 -16.79 -0.64 -19.19
CA SER A 182 -15.38 -0.55 -18.81
C SER A 182 -14.89 -1.74 -17.98
N GLU A 183 -15.74 -2.37 -17.16
CA GLU A 183 -15.35 -3.52 -16.35
C GLU A 183 -15.05 -4.72 -17.26
N LYS A 184 -15.94 -5.01 -18.21
CA LYS A 184 -15.74 -6.09 -19.17
C LYS A 184 -14.48 -5.88 -20.02
N LEU A 185 -14.24 -4.66 -20.52
CA LEU A 185 -13.00 -4.35 -21.24
C LEU A 185 -11.78 -4.59 -20.34
N TYR A 186 -11.78 -4.02 -19.13
CA TYR A 186 -10.68 -4.14 -18.19
C TYR A 186 -10.35 -5.61 -17.86
N LEU A 187 -11.36 -6.44 -17.57
CA LEU A 187 -11.19 -7.85 -17.28
C LEU A 187 -10.60 -8.63 -18.47
N GLY A 188 -10.97 -8.27 -19.70
CA GLY A 188 -10.39 -8.83 -20.93
C GLY A 188 -8.90 -8.50 -21.06
N LEU A 189 -8.53 -7.22 -20.95
CA LEU A 189 -7.13 -6.76 -21.02
C LEU A 189 -6.27 -7.38 -19.92
N ARG A 190 -6.83 -7.50 -18.71
CA ARG A 190 -6.17 -8.15 -17.58
C ARG A 190 -5.94 -9.63 -17.86
N THR A 191 -6.91 -10.33 -18.42
CA THR A 191 -6.78 -11.76 -18.76
C THR A 191 -5.68 -11.95 -19.80
N GLU A 192 -5.64 -11.09 -20.82
CA GLU A 192 -4.57 -11.06 -21.81
C GLU A 192 -3.20 -10.80 -21.17
N ALA A 193 -3.13 -9.89 -20.18
CA ALA A 193 -1.91 -9.58 -19.45
C ALA A 193 -1.32 -10.77 -18.69
N TRP A 194 -2.15 -11.66 -18.15
CA TRP A 194 -1.69 -12.86 -17.44
C TRP A 194 -0.97 -13.87 -18.34
N SER A 195 -1.12 -13.79 -19.66
CA SER A 195 -0.34 -14.63 -20.58
C SER A 195 1.17 -14.35 -20.53
N TRP A 196 1.59 -13.19 -20.01
CA TRP A 196 2.99 -12.79 -19.94
C TRP A 196 3.41 -12.28 -18.55
N LEU A 197 2.56 -12.40 -17.53
CA LEU A 197 2.85 -12.00 -16.14
C LEU A 197 2.82 -13.18 -15.18
N LYS A 198 3.58 -13.09 -14.08
CA LYS A 198 3.55 -14.09 -13.01
C LYS A 198 3.50 -13.43 -11.62
N TYR A 199 2.52 -13.85 -10.81
CA TYR A 199 2.49 -13.51 -9.39
C TYR A 199 3.52 -14.36 -8.63
N THR A 200 4.46 -13.72 -7.94
CA THR A 200 5.48 -14.39 -7.12
C THR A 200 6.20 -13.38 -6.22
N SER A 201 6.57 -13.81 -5.02
CA SER A 201 7.45 -13.04 -4.12
C SER A 201 8.93 -13.17 -4.50
N ASP A 202 9.30 -14.15 -5.32
CA ASP A 202 10.66 -14.34 -5.83
C ASP A 202 10.84 -13.66 -7.19
N PHE A 203 11.30 -12.40 -7.16
CA PHE A 203 11.64 -11.58 -8.33
C PHE A 203 12.69 -10.52 -7.96
N THR A 204 13.43 -10.03 -8.95
CA THR A 204 14.44 -8.98 -8.76
C THR A 204 13.74 -7.64 -8.59
N LYS A 205 13.83 -7.03 -7.40
CA LYS A 205 13.22 -5.74 -7.11
C LYS A 205 14.30 -4.64 -7.09
N LEU A 206 14.45 -3.93 -8.21
CA LEU A 206 15.48 -2.89 -8.38
C LEU A 206 15.17 -1.61 -7.59
N THR A 207 13.89 -1.22 -7.54
CA THR A 207 13.41 -0.05 -6.78
C THR A 207 12.24 -0.41 -5.85
N ARG A 208 11.87 0.49 -4.93
CA ARG A 208 10.66 0.27 -4.09
C ARG A 208 9.39 0.33 -4.90
N TYR A 209 9.36 1.18 -5.93
CA TYR A 209 8.24 1.41 -6.83
C TYR A 209 8.74 1.22 -8.27
N PRO A 210 8.74 -0.02 -8.78
CA PRO A 210 9.25 -0.33 -10.12
C PRO A 210 8.59 0.53 -11.20
N SER A 211 9.42 1.17 -12.02
CA SER A 211 9.05 1.84 -13.26
C SER A 211 8.38 0.88 -14.24
N PHE A 212 7.69 1.45 -15.24
CA PHE A 212 7.11 0.63 -16.30
C PHE A 212 8.17 -0.26 -16.98
N LYS A 213 9.36 0.28 -17.27
CA LYS A 213 10.53 -0.46 -17.77
C LYS A 213 10.93 -1.64 -16.90
N GLU A 214 11.03 -1.43 -15.59
CA GLU A 214 11.31 -2.52 -14.65
C GLU A 214 10.22 -3.59 -14.70
N LEU A 215 8.95 -3.19 -14.66
CA LEU A 215 7.80 -4.11 -14.66
C LEU A 215 7.75 -4.97 -15.95
N ILE A 216 8.00 -4.38 -17.12
CA ILE A 216 8.00 -5.12 -18.39
C ILE A 216 9.27 -5.94 -18.62
N ALA A 217 10.40 -5.58 -18.01
CA ALA A 217 11.63 -6.38 -18.03
C ALA A 217 11.50 -7.62 -17.12
N ILE A 218 10.96 -7.44 -15.91
CA ILE A 218 10.87 -8.47 -14.88
C ILE A 218 9.68 -9.40 -15.12
N LYS A 219 8.51 -8.84 -15.47
CA LYS A 219 7.23 -9.55 -15.70
C LYS A 219 6.74 -10.41 -14.52
N LYS A 220 7.26 -10.12 -13.33
CA LYS A 220 6.92 -10.77 -12.07
C LYS A 220 6.69 -9.72 -11.00
N GLY A 221 5.86 -10.03 -10.02
CA GLY A 221 5.67 -9.17 -8.86
C GLY A 221 4.62 -9.70 -7.90
N GLU A 222 4.47 -9.00 -6.78
CA GLU A 222 3.40 -9.23 -5.82
C GLU A 222 2.22 -8.28 -6.10
N CYS A 223 1.27 -8.20 -5.17
CA CYS A 223 0.08 -7.38 -5.30
C CYS A 223 0.39 -5.91 -5.64
N PRO A 224 1.35 -5.21 -4.99
CA PRO A 224 1.63 -3.81 -5.29
C PRO A 224 2.16 -3.58 -6.71
N GLU A 225 3.15 -4.36 -7.15
CA GLU A 225 3.77 -4.20 -8.47
C GLU A 225 2.79 -4.50 -9.60
N LEU A 226 2.07 -5.62 -9.49
CA LEU A 226 1.13 -6.02 -10.53
C LEU A 226 -0.09 -5.09 -10.57
N SER A 227 -0.60 -4.64 -9.41
CA SER A 227 -1.69 -3.65 -9.38
C SER A 227 -1.28 -2.35 -10.08
N ASN A 228 -0.05 -1.88 -9.86
CA ASN A 228 0.45 -0.70 -10.53
C ASN A 228 0.47 -0.87 -12.07
N LEU A 229 0.97 -2.01 -12.55
CA LEU A 229 0.94 -2.34 -13.97
C LEU A 229 -0.48 -2.42 -14.53
N PHE A 230 -1.42 -3.01 -13.79
CA PHE A 230 -2.82 -3.08 -14.22
C PHE A 230 -3.49 -1.70 -14.28
N VAL A 231 -3.09 -0.73 -13.45
CA VAL A 231 -3.50 0.67 -13.60
C VAL A 231 -2.98 1.25 -14.91
N PHE A 232 -1.72 1.01 -15.29
CA PHE A 232 -1.20 1.45 -16.59
C PHE A 232 -1.98 0.84 -17.76
N ILE A 233 -2.27 -0.46 -17.71
CA ILE A 233 -3.08 -1.16 -18.72
C ILE A 233 -4.47 -0.51 -18.81
N ALA A 234 -5.18 -0.34 -17.70
CA ALA A 234 -6.50 0.30 -17.68
C ALA A 234 -6.46 1.72 -18.27
N ARG A 235 -5.52 2.56 -17.81
CA ARG A 235 -5.38 3.95 -18.27
C ARG A 235 -4.96 4.05 -19.73
N SER A 236 -4.21 3.08 -20.27
CA SER A 236 -3.86 3.02 -21.71
C SER A 236 -5.08 2.76 -22.61
N ALA A 237 -6.11 2.10 -22.06
CA ALA A 237 -7.41 1.92 -22.68
C ALA A 237 -8.39 3.04 -22.32
N GLY A 238 -7.91 4.14 -21.75
CA GLY A 238 -8.74 5.28 -21.38
C GLY A 238 -9.62 5.07 -20.16
N ILE A 239 -9.43 4.02 -19.36
CA ILE A 239 -10.24 3.77 -18.17
C ILE A 239 -9.56 4.46 -16.97
N PRO A 240 -10.24 5.40 -16.26
CA PRO A 240 -9.68 5.99 -15.05
C PRO A 240 -9.46 4.91 -13.98
N ALA A 241 -8.25 4.80 -13.46
CA ALA A 241 -7.87 3.75 -12.51
C ALA A 241 -6.80 4.23 -11.54
N THR A 242 -6.68 3.56 -10.39
CA THR A 242 -5.68 3.84 -9.36
C THR A 242 -5.49 2.60 -8.46
N VAL A 243 -4.74 2.70 -7.37
CA VAL A 243 -4.53 1.59 -6.43
C VAL A 243 -5.17 1.90 -5.09
N ASP A 244 -5.91 0.94 -4.56
CA ASP A 244 -6.35 0.93 -3.17
C ASP A 244 -5.49 -0.03 -2.35
N ILE A 245 -5.08 0.43 -1.18
CA ILE A 245 -4.08 -0.24 -0.33
C ILE A 245 -4.71 -0.54 1.02
N VAL A 246 -4.63 -1.80 1.43
CA VAL A 246 -4.86 -2.23 2.81
C VAL A 246 -3.48 -2.38 3.46
N PRO A 247 -3.03 -1.40 4.27
CA PRO A 247 -1.65 -1.41 4.77
C PRO A 247 -1.39 -2.54 5.75
N LEU A 248 -2.40 -2.93 6.52
CA LEU A 248 -2.39 -4.06 7.43
C LEU A 248 -3.78 -4.67 7.44
N TRP A 249 -3.87 -5.97 7.18
CA TRP A 249 -5.10 -6.71 7.39
C TRP A 249 -5.44 -6.78 8.88
N GLY A 250 -6.74 -6.80 9.16
CA GLY A 250 -7.28 -6.90 10.51
C GLY A 250 -7.30 -8.35 11.00
N LYS A 251 -8.17 -9.18 10.39
CA LYS A 251 -8.38 -10.59 10.80
C LYS A 251 -7.36 -11.60 10.26
N THR A 252 -6.47 -11.17 9.37
CA THR A 252 -5.40 -11.99 8.79
C THR A 252 -4.11 -11.20 8.72
N SER A 253 -2.96 -11.87 8.50
CA SER A 253 -1.63 -11.24 8.42
C SER A 253 -1.32 -10.74 7.03
N GLY A 254 -0.40 -9.78 6.97
CA GLY A 254 0.01 -9.14 5.73
C GLY A 254 -0.71 -7.83 5.45
N SER A 255 -0.55 -7.40 4.22
CA SER A 255 -1.12 -6.21 3.60
C SER A 255 -1.70 -6.60 2.25
N HIS A 256 -2.32 -5.67 1.54
CA HIS A 256 -2.74 -5.88 0.16
C HIS A 256 -2.80 -4.58 -0.62
N ALA A 257 -2.70 -4.71 -1.93
CA ALA A 257 -2.91 -3.63 -2.86
C ALA A 257 -3.66 -4.21 -4.06
N ALA A 258 -4.70 -3.51 -4.51
CA ALA A 258 -5.42 -3.88 -5.71
C ALA A 258 -5.66 -2.63 -6.54
N GLU A 259 -5.55 -2.74 -7.86
CA GLU A 259 -6.05 -1.70 -8.74
C GLU A 259 -7.57 -1.61 -8.63
N VAL A 260 -8.06 -0.38 -8.69
CA VAL A 260 -9.47 -0.05 -8.77
C VAL A 260 -9.68 0.88 -9.96
N PHE A 261 -10.84 0.78 -10.61
CA PHE A 261 -11.16 1.58 -11.79
C PHE A 261 -12.53 2.22 -11.64
N TYR A 262 -12.69 3.42 -12.18
CA TYR A 262 -13.96 4.14 -12.12
C TYR A 262 -14.91 3.61 -13.19
N GLY A 263 -16.14 3.31 -12.80
CA GLY A 263 -17.20 2.88 -13.72
C GLY A 263 -18.53 2.62 -12.99
N PRO A 264 -19.68 2.68 -13.70
CA PRO A 264 -20.99 2.39 -13.12
C PRO A 264 -21.16 0.88 -12.93
N ILE A 265 -20.59 0.32 -11.87
CA ILE A 265 -20.49 -1.13 -11.70
C ILE A 265 -21.64 -1.62 -10.83
N LYS A 266 -22.49 -2.48 -11.41
CA LYS A 266 -23.61 -3.10 -10.71
C LYS A 266 -23.10 -4.33 -9.95
N LYS A 267 -23.00 -4.23 -8.63
CA LYS A 267 -22.67 -5.35 -7.74
C LYS A 267 -23.82 -5.56 -6.76
N ASN A 268 -24.43 -6.74 -6.78
CA ASN A 268 -25.53 -7.12 -5.87
C ASN A 268 -26.65 -6.05 -5.78
N ASN A 269 -27.14 -5.60 -6.94
CA ASN A 269 -28.14 -4.53 -7.08
C ASN A 269 -27.73 -3.13 -6.56
N LYS A 270 -26.44 -2.90 -6.26
CA LYS A 270 -25.89 -1.58 -5.94
C LYS A 270 -24.93 -1.11 -7.03
N VAL A 271 -24.97 0.17 -7.36
CA VAL A 271 -23.97 0.81 -8.22
C VAL A 271 -22.83 1.30 -7.34
N VAL A 272 -21.65 0.71 -7.48
CA VAL A 272 -20.42 1.23 -6.86
C VAL A 272 -19.70 2.12 -7.86
N LYS A 273 -19.06 3.19 -7.37
CA LYS A 273 -18.34 4.16 -8.21
C LYS A 273 -16.97 3.65 -8.67
N TYR A 274 -16.39 2.72 -7.90
CA TYR A 274 -15.10 2.13 -8.16
C TYR A 274 -15.23 0.61 -8.16
N GLY A 275 -14.80 0.04 -9.28
CA GLY A 275 -14.71 -1.39 -9.50
C GLY A 275 -13.46 -1.97 -8.91
N MET A 276 -13.61 -3.18 -8.41
CA MET A 276 -12.51 -4.07 -8.10
C MET A 276 -12.90 -5.46 -8.60
N ARG A 277 -11.91 -6.31 -8.84
CA ARG A 277 -12.12 -7.70 -9.27
C ARG A 277 -13.12 -8.42 -8.35
N PRO A 278 -14.15 -9.12 -8.88
CA PRO A 278 -15.18 -9.77 -8.07
C PRO A 278 -14.64 -10.77 -7.04
N TRP A 279 -13.56 -11.49 -7.38
CA TRP A 279 -12.92 -12.54 -6.57
C TRP A 279 -11.81 -12.05 -5.63
N ASP A 280 -11.46 -10.76 -5.66
CA ASP A 280 -10.46 -10.17 -4.79
C ASP A 280 -11.09 -9.14 -3.81
N PRO A 281 -12.15 -9.50 -3.05
CA PRO A 281 -12.74 -8.55 -2.13
C PRO A 281 -11.74 -8.23 -1.03
N PHE A 282 -11.64 -6.96 -0.62
CA PHE A 282 -10.93 -6.62 0.59
C PHE A 282 -11.67 -7.21 1.77
N LYS A 283 -11.13 -8.32 2.30
CA LYS A 283 -11.73 -9.06 3.41
C LYS A 283 -11.27 -8.44 4.72
N PHE A 284 -12.18 -7.72 5.37
CA PHE A 284 -11.97 -7.12 6.69
C PHE A 284 -10.79 -6.12 6.75
N PRO A 285 -10.77 -5.08 5.89
CA PRO A 285 -9.74 -4.05 5.97
C PRO A 285 -10.02 -3.12 7.16
N PRO A 286 -9.12 -2.96 8.14
CA PRO A 286 -9.28 -1.95 9.21
C PRO A 286 -9.20 -0.53 8.66
N LYS A 287 -8.41 -0.37 7.59
CA LYS A 287 -8.22 0.84 6.78
C LYS A 287 -7.99 0.49 5.32
N VAL A 288 -8.51 1.31 4.42
CA VAL A 288 -8.22 1.28 2.99
C VAL A 288 -7.84 2.69 2.54
N PHE A 289 -6.68 2.81 1.89
CA PHE A 289 -6.20 4.07 1.33
C PHE A 289 -6.12 4.01 -0.19
N ARG A 290 -6.82 4.91 -0.86
CA ARG A 290 -6.75 5.11 -2.31
C ARG A 290 -5.61 6.07 -2.65
N THR A 291 -4.76 5.67 -3.58
CA THR A 291 -3.71 6.54 -4.10
C THR A 291 -4.33 7.61 -5.00
N SER A 292 -3.85 8.84 -4.90
CA SER A 292 -4.41 10.02 -5.56
C SER A 292 -3.29 10.88 -6.15
N PHE A 293 -3.40 11.26 -7.42
CA PHE A 293 -2.47 12.23 -7.98
C PHE A 293 -2.74 13.64 -7.48
N LYS A 294 -3.96 13.99 -7.09
CA LYS A 294 -4.29 15.23 -6.38
C LYS A 294 -3.76 15.16 -4.95
N LYS A 295 -3.14 16.24 -4.47
CA LYS A 295 -2.71 16.37 -3.06
C LYS A 295 -3.93 16.23 -2.14
N THR A 296 -3.81 15.36 -1.12
CA THR A 296 -4.78 15.19 -0.03
C THR A 296 -4.30 15.81 1.28
N ASN A 297 -3.03 16.22 1.34
CA ASN A 297 -2.36 16.85 2.48
C ASN A 297 -2.48 16.08 3.81
N LEU A 298 -2.68 14.76 3.75
CA LEU A 298 -2.78 13.89 4.93
C LEU A 298 -1.53 13.99 5.81
N TRP A 299 -0.35 13.99 5.22
CA TRP A 299 0.90 14.08 5.97
C TRP A 299 1.20 15.52 6.37
N SER A 300 1.28 16.43 5.40
CA SER A 300 1.81 17.78 5.60
C SER A 300 0.91 18.65 6.49
N ASP A 301 -0.42 18.56 6.34
CA ASP A 301 -1.34 19.42 7.08
C ASP A 301 -1.92 18.73 8.31
N SER A 302 -2.04 17.39 8.31
CA SER A 302 -2.73 16.67 9.39
C SER A 302 -1.79 15.98 10.39
N ILE A 303 -0.76 15.27 9.93
CA ILE A 303 0.11 14.45 10.82
C ILE A 303 1.37 15.21 11.23
N LYS A 304 2.13 15.73 10.26
CA LYS A 304 3.43 16.35 10.47
C LYS A 304 3.40 17.49 11.50
N PRO A 305 2.36 18.38 11.53
CA PRO A 305 2.30 19.44 12.53
C PRO A 305 2.16 18.92 13.96
N LEU A 306 1.52 17.76 14.16
CA LEU A 306 1.38 17.14 15.48
C LEU A 306 2.73 16.65 16.03
N MET A 307 3.69 16.33 15.16
CA MET A 307 5.00 15.86 15.60
C MET A 307 5.91 16.99 16.08
N GLY A 308 5.74 18.21 15.58
CA GLY A 308 6.64 19.34 15.86
C GLY A 308 8.10 18.98 15.55
N LYS A 309 8.99 19.20 16.53
CA LYS A 309 10.42 18.81 16.44
C LYS A 309 10.71 17.38 16.93
N LYS A 310 9.68 16.64 17.38
CA LYS A 310 9.85 15.31 17.98
C LYS A 310 9.89 14.24 16.90
N ASN A 311 10.77 13.25 17.07
CA ASN A 311 10.90 12.14 16.13
C ASN A 311 9.96 10.98 16.49
N TYR A 312 8.65 11.23 16.47
CA TYR A 312 7.66 10.20 16.78
C TYR A 312 7.56 9.13 15.70
N PHE A 313 7.32 7.89 16.11
CA PHE A 313 7.00 6.81 15.18
C PHE A 313 5.74 7.17 14.37
N ILE A 314 5.80 7.09 13.04
CA ILE A 314 4.61 7.15 12.19
C ILE A 314 4.75 6.05 11.14
N PRO A 315 3.71 5.21 10.92
CA PRO A 315 3.72 4.24 9.84
C PRO A 315 4.12 4.88 8.52
N THR A 316 5.14 4.32 7.86
CA THR A 316 5.75 4.94 6.67
C THR A 316 4.73 5.26 5.57
N PHE A 317 3.69 4.43 5.40
CA PHE A 317 2.64 4.67 4.41
C PHE A 317 1.82 5.93 4.69
N LEU A 318 1.67 6.36 5.95
CA LEU A 318 0.97 7.62 6.31
C LEU A 318 1.81 8.87 6.03
N LYS A 319 3.11 8.73 5.72
CA LYS A 319 3.98 9.85 5.32
C LYS A 319 3.79 10.20 3.84
N SER A 320 2.54 10.38 3.43
CA SER A 320 2.15 10.67 2.05
C SER A 320 0.98 11.65 1.99
N ASP A 321 1.10 12.66 1.13
CA ASP A 321 0.02 13.60 0.79
C ASP A 321 -0.80 13.14 -0.43
N ARG A 322 -0.75 11.85 -0.76
CA ARG A 322 -1.37 11.26 -1.95
C ARG A 322 -2.26 10.07 -1.59
N LEU A 323 -2.73 10.02 -0.36
CA LEU A 323 -3.63 8.97 0.14
C LEU A 323 -4.95 9.57 0.58
N LEU A 324 -6.04 8.94 0.12
CA LEU A 324 -7.41 9.21 0.55
C LEU A 324 -7.93 8.02 1.34
N ASP A 325 -8.48 8.25 2.53
CA ASP A 325 -9.15 7.18 3.30
C ASP A 325 -10.50 6.85 2.64
N VAL A 326 -10.60 5.65 2.08
CA VAL A 326 -11.81 5.13 1.40
C VAL A 326 -12.36 3.90 2.13
N THR A 327 -12.04 3.72 3.41
CA THR A 327 -12.42 2.51 4.17
C THR A 327 -13.93 2.24 4.15
N ALA A 328 -14.75 3.30 4.18
CA ALA A 328 -16.21 3.22 4.15
C ALA A 328 -16.78 2.68 2.82
N ASP A 329 -16.01 2.72 1.73
CA ASP A 329 -16.41 2.12 0.45
C ASP A 329 -16.42 0.57 0.53
N TYR A 330 -15.69 -0.01 1.49
CA TYR A 330 -15.43 -1.45 1.58
C TYR A 330 -16.10 -2.14 2.76
N THR A 331 -16.30 -1.42 3.87
CA THR A 331 -16.83 -2.01 5.12
C THR A 331 -17.54 -0.95 5.96
N PRO A 332 -18.51 -1.31 6.81
CA PRO A 332 -19.05 -0.40 7.80
C PRO A 332 -17.95 0.16 8.70
N THR A 333 -17.98 1.47 8.92
CA THR A 333 -16.99 2.18 9.74
C THR A 333 -17.64 2.98 10.86
N THR A 334 -16.80 3.47 11.78
CA THR A 334 -17.17 4.39 12.85
C THR A 334 -16.04 5.36 13.17
N ASN A 335 -16.39 6.53 13.72
CA ASN A 335 -15.42 7.44 14.32
C ASN A 335 -15.26 7.03 15.79
N PHE A 336 -14.22 6.25 16.07
CA PHE A 336 -14.05 5.64 17.38
C PHE A 336 -13.42 6.63 18.37
N ILE A 337 -14.10 6.88 19.48
CA ILE A 337 -13.62 7.73 20.57
C ILE A 337 -13.00 6.85 21.64
N TYR A 338 -11.69 6.97 21.85
CA TYR A 338 -10.99 6.29 22.93
C TYR A 338 -10.69 7.28 24.06
N LYS A 339 -11.26 7.04 25.24
CA LYS A 339 -10.98 7.80 26.46
C LYS A 339 -9.80 7.15 27.18
N PHE A 340 -8.79 7.94 27.53
CA PHE A 340 -7.64 7.42 28.26
C PHE A 340 -8.00 7.14 29.72
N GLU A 341 -7.57 5.99 30.25
CA GLU A 341 -7.74 5.65 31.68
C GLU A 341 -6.95 6.62 32.58
N LYS A 342 -5.76 7.01 32.12
CA LYS A 342 -4.92 8.06 32.71
C LYS A 342 -4.63 9.09 31.64
N LYS A 343 -4.77 10.38 31.97
CA LYS A 343 -4.54 11.46 31.00
C LYS A 343 -3.12 11.39 30.43
N GLU A 344 -3.02 11.37 29.10
CA GLU A 344 -1.76 11.37 28.36
C GLU A 344 -1.33 12.82 28.09
N ASN A 345 -0.98 13.53 29.16
CA ASN A 345 -0.52 14.91 29.08
C ASN A 345 0.80 14.96 28.29
N ASN A 346 0.91 15.88 27.33
CA ASN A 346 2.09 16.12 26.49
C ASN A 346 2.30 15.17 25.29
N ILE A 347 1.32 14.33 24.96
CA ILE A 347 1.32 13.51 23.74
C ILE A 347 0.32 14.10 22.72
N PRO A 348 0.75 14.54 21.53
CA PRO A 348 -0.13 15.23 20.59
C PRO A 348 -0.99 14.29 19.73
N LEU A 349 -0.65 13.01 19.70
CA LEU A 349 -1.33 12.00 18.88
C LEU A 349 -1.19 10.60 19.47
N ALA A 350 -2.19 9.76 19.21
CA ALA A 350 -2.16 8.34 19.56
C ALA A 350 -2.38 7.50 18.29
N TYR A 351 -2.11 6.21 18.41
CA TYR A 351 -2.29 5.23 17.35
C TYR A 351 -3.36 4.24 17.70
N ILE A 352 -4.07 3.76 16.68
CA ILE A 352 -4.87 2.56 16.77
C ILE A 352 -4.18 1.46 15.96
N CYS A 353 -4.02 0.31 16.61
CA CYS A 353 -3.25 -0.82 16.13
C CYS A 353 -4.16 -1.99 15.78
N VAL A 354 -3.74 -2.81 14.82
CA VAL A 354 -4.29 -4.15 14.57
C VAL A 354 -3.25 -5.22 14.87
N PHE A 355 -3.68 -6.42 15.22
CA PHE A 355 -2.76 -7.54 15.43
C PHE A 355 -2.30 -8.05 14.06
N ASN A 356 -1.00 -7.99 13.76
CA ASN A 356 -0.48 -8.39 12.46
C ASN A 356 0.94 -8.97 12.54
N TYR A 357 1.08 -10.23 12.11
CA TYR A 357 2.27 -11.06 12.32
C TYR A 357 2.68 -11.17 13.81
N GLY A 358 1.75 -11.59 14.67
CA GLY A 358 2.01 -11.85 16.08
C GLY A 358 2.17 -10.62 16.98
N VAL A 359 2.06 -9.39 16.45
CA VAL A 359 2.26 -8.15 17.22
C VAL A 359 1.23 -7.08 16.85
N TRP A 360 0.92 -6.19 17.79
CA TRP A 360 0.06 -5.02 17.54
C TRP A 360 0.83 -3.94 16.77
N LYS A 361 0.36 -3.61 15.57
CA LYS A 361 0.98 -2.62 14.68
C LYS A 361 0.05 -1.43 14.42
N PRO A 362 0.51 -0.18 14.59
CA PRO A 362 -0.25 1.02 14.25
C PRO A 362 -0.72 0.98 12.79
N VAL A 363 -2.03 1.10 12.59
CA VAL A 363 -2.66 1.18 11.27
C VAL A 363 -3.21 2.57 10.96
N PHE A 364 -3.52 3.35 12.01
CA PHE A 364 -3.97 4.73 11.87
C PHE A 364 -3.61 5.58 13.10
N TYR A 365 -3.85 6.89 13.00
CA TYR A 365 -3.57 7.87 14.05
C TYR A 365 -4.82 8.68 14.40
N GLY A 366 -4.78 9.34 15.55
CA GLY A 366 -5.74 10.36 15.93
C GLY A 366 -5.07 11.46 16.75
N LYS A 367 -5.56 12.69 16.63
CA LYS A 367 -5.10 13.82 17.45
C LYS A 367 -5.65 13.67 18.88
N VAL A 368 -4.77 13.75 19.86
CA VAL A 368 -5.15 13.76 21.28
C VAL A 368 -5.68 15.15 21.65
N THR A 369 -6.73 15.20 22.46
CA THR A 369 -7.27 16.47 22.96
C THR A 369 -6.25 17.24 23.80
N SER A 370 -6.40 18.57 23.85
CA SER A 370 -5.48 19.44 24.59
C SER A 370 -5.40 19.11 26.08
N ASP A 371 -6.47 18.58 26.66
CA ASP A 371 -6.55 18.15 28.05
C ASP A 371 -6.03 16.71 28.30
N GLY A 372 -5.54 16.03 27.24
CA GLY A 372 -5.03 14.67 27.29
C GLY A 372 -6.09 13.60 27.60
N GLY A 373 -7.38 13.92 27.48
CA GLY A 373 -8.48 13.08 27.95
C GLY A 373 -8.94 12.01 26.95
N TYR A 374 -8.92 12.29 25.66
CA TYR A 374 -9.32 11.31 24.64
C TYR A 374 -8.68 11.55 23.27
N VAL A 375 -8.87 10.58 22.37
CA VAL A 375 -8.49 10.62 20.96
C VAL A 375 -9.64 10.10 20.11
N ILE A 376 -9.82 10.68 18.91
CA ILE A 376 -10.77 10.17 17.90
C ILE A 376 -10.00 9.53 16.76
N PHE A 377 -10.29 8.26 16.50
CA PHE A 377 -9.83 7.52 15.32
C PHE A 377 -10.97 7.50 14.30
N ASN A 378 -10.85 8.33 13.27
CA ASN A 378 -11.90 8.45 12.26
C ASN A 378 -11.98 7.21 11.36
N ASN A 379 -13.17 6.89 10.87
CA ASN A 379 -13.42 5.91 9.81
C ASN A 379 -12.78 4.51 10.05
N MET A 380 -12.84 3.99 11.28
CA MET A 380 -12.32 2.67 11.63
C MET A 380 -13.33 1.58 11.31
N ALA A 381 -12.90 0.46 10.72
CA ALA A 381 -13.79 -0.66 10.44
C ALA A 381 -14.34 -1.31 11.72
N LYS A 382 -15.59 -1.75 11.66
CA LYS A 382 -16.24 -2.53 12.73
C LYS A 382 -15.94 -4.03 12.62
N ASP A 383 -16.37 -4.80 13.61
CA ASP A 383 -16.14 -6.23 13.81
C ASP A 383 -14.65 -6.60 13.78
N MET A 384 -13.84 -5.82 14.48
CA MET A 384 -12.38 -5.89 14.42
C MET A 384 -11.74 -5.69 15.79
N ALA A 385 -10.64 -6.41 16.07
CA ALA A 385 -9.85 -6.19 17.27
C ALA A 385 -8.81 -5.09 17.05
N TYR A 386 -8.69 -4.24 18.06
CA TYR A 386 -7.79 -3.10 18.10
C TYR A 386 -7.06 -3.01 19.43
N HIS A 387 -5.96 -2.27 19.44
CA HIS A 387 -5.28 -1.82 20.64
C HIS A 387 -4.81 -0.38 20.44
N VAL A 388 -4.85 0.45 21.48
CA VAL A 388 -4.29 1.80 21.41
C VAL A 388 -2.81 1.79 21.78
N ALA A 389 -2.03 2.63 21.10
CA ALA A 389 -0.65 2.93 21.46
C ALA A 389 -0.40 4.43 21.46
N VAL A 390 0.64 4.84 22.18
CA VAL A 390 1.15 6.22 22.18
C VAL A 390 2.62 6.23 21.76
N PRO A 391 3.14 7.33 21.18
CA PRO A 391 4.54 7.43 20.81
C PRO A 391 5.48 7.34 22.02
N GLU A 392 6.61 6.67 21.82
CA GLU A 392 7.74 6.60 22.74
C GLU A 392 9.03 6.77 21.93
N GLY A 393 9.41 8.03 21.69
CA GLY A 393 10.45 8.37 20.71
C GLY A 393 10.10 7.84 19.30
N ASN A 394 11.06 7.17 18.66
CA ASN A 394 10.85 6.54 17.34
C ASN A 394 10.15 5.17 17.43
N ARG A 395 9.69 4.77 18.62
CA ARG A 395 8.86 3.58 18.87
C ARG A 395 7.47 4.01 19.35
N TYR A 396 6.67 3.03 19.72
CA TYR A 396 5.38 3.24 20.36
C TYR A 396 5.21 2.22 21.49
N ARG A 397 4.39 2.59 22.47
CA ARG A 397 4.04 1.73 23.60
C ARG A 397 2.52 1.53 23.63
N LEU A 398 2.09 0.29 23.80
CA LEU A 398 0.67 -0.05 23.95
C LEU A 398 0.14 0.49 25.29
N ILE A 399 -1.11 0.95 25.28
CA ILE A 399 -1.82 1.47 26.46
C ILE A 399 -3.25 0.94 26.54
N GLY A 400 -3.76 0.84 27.77
CA GLY A 400 -5.05 0.24 28.05
C GLY A 400 -5.12 -1.24 27.64
N LYS A 401 -6.33 -1.78 27.56
CA LYS A 401 -6.57 -3.16 27.13
C LYS A 401 -6.93 -3.22 25.64
N PRO A 402 -6.57 -4.27 24.90
CA PRO A 402 -7.10 -4.47 23.56
C PRO A 402 -8.60 -4.76 23.62
N PHE A 403 -9.30 -4.41 22.55
CA PHE A 403 -10.75 -4.44 22.48
C PHE A 403 -11.23 -4.75 21.07
N ILE A 404 -12.49 -5.19 20.95
CA ILE A 404 -13.20 -5.30 19.67
C ILE A 404 -14.19 -4.15 19.57
N ILE A 405 -14.24 -3.50 18.41
CA ILE A 405 -15.39 -2.67 18.02
C ILE A 405 -16.34 -3.58 17.28
N ASP A 406 -17.52 -3.89 17.83
CA ASP A 406 -18.50 -4.74 17.16
C ASP A 406 -19.32 -3.97 16.09
N SER A 407 -20.14 -4.70 15.32
CA SER A 407 -21.05 -4.14 14.32
C SER A 407 -21.99 -3.03 14.84
N LEU A 408 -22.32 -3.05 16.13
CA LEU A 408 -23.20 -2.10 16.81
C LEU A 408 -22.45 -0.93 17.46
N ASN A 409 -21.12 -0.88 17.34
CA ASN A 409 -20.20 0.06 17.98
C ASN A 409 -19.99 -0.15 19.49
N HIS A 410 -20.34 -1.31 20.03
CA HIS A 410 -19.94 -1.64 21.39
C HIS A 410 -18.46 -2.01 21.43
N VAL A 411 -17.83 -1.67 22.55
CA VAL A 411 -16.44 -2.01 22.84
C VAL A 411 -16.40 -3.23 23.74
N VAL A 412 -15.83 -4.33 23.25
CA VAL A 412 -15.72 -5.59 23.98
C VAL A 412 -14.27 -5.84 24.35
N TYR A 413 -13.97 -5.96 25.64
CA TYR A 413 -12.63 -6.23 26.15
C TYR A 413 -12.43 -7.72 26.44
N SER A 414 -11.18 -8.17 26.47
CA SER A 414 -10.82 -9.47 27.06
C SER A 414 -10.97 -9.41 28.58
N THR A 415 -11.87 -10.20 29.13
CA THR A 415 -12.07 -10.38 30.57
C THR A 415 -12.23 -11.88 30.86
N PRO A 416 -11.12 -12.63 30.96
CA PRO A 416 -11.17 -14.08 31.19
C PRO A 416 -11.99 -14.43 32.44
N ASP A 417 -13.00 -15.27 32.26
CA ASP A 417 -13.85 -15.77 33.33
C ASP A 417 -13.54 -17.26 33.60
N PHE A 418 -12.83 -17.51 34.70
CA PHE A 418 -12.46 -18.87 35.11
C PHE A 418 -13.57 -19.60 35.87
N GLY A 419 -14.67 -18.93 36.25
CA GLY A 419 -15.85 -19.59 36.81
C GLY A 419 -16.67 -20.28 35.73
N ASN A 420 -16.77 -19.64 34.55
CA ASN A 420 -17.48 -20.17 33.39
C ASN A 420 -16.52 -20.82 32.39
N LYS A 421 -16.49 -22.14 32.39
CA LYS A 421 -15.58 -22.93 31.55
C LYS A 421 -16.30 -23.63 30.42
N SER A 422 -15.63 -23.74 29.27
CA SER A 422 -16.13 -24.47 28.12
C SER A 422 -15.05 -25.36 27.51
N ASN A 423 -15.49 -26.33 26.71
CA ASN A 423 -14.61 -27.16 25.90
C ASN A 423 -14.79 -26.77 24.44
N THR A 424 -13.71 -26.79 23.67
CA THR A 424 -13.74 -26.42 22.24
C THR A 424 -12.81 -27.31 21.42
N ILE A 425 -13.10 -27.38 20.12
CA ILE A 425 -12.24 -28.04 19.14
C ILE A 425 -11.63 -26.94 18.27
N LEU A 426 -10.33 -26.75 18.40
CA LEU A 426 -9.57 -25.80 17.61
C LEU A 426 -9.10 -26.49 16.34
N LYS A 427 -9.41 -25.89 15.19
CA LYS A 427 -9.16 -26.47 13.86
C LYS A 427 -7.97 -25.81 13.17
N LYS A 428 -7.77 -24.52 13.40
CA LYS A 428 -6.74 -23.71 12.73
C LYS A 428 -6.04 -22.78 13.71
N ILE A 429 -4.84 -22.34 13.34
CA ILE A 429 -4.06 -21.32 14.04
C ILE A 429 -4.29 -19.89 13.48
N ASN A 430 -4.83 -19.79 12.25
CA ASN A 430 -5.27 -18.54 11.62
C ASN A 430 -6.24 -18.83 10.44
N MET A 431 -6.62 -17.79 9.68
CA MET A 431 -7.59 -17.87 8.56
C MET A 431 -7.04 -18.47 7.25
N GLY A 432 -5.75 -18.75 7.15
CA GLY A 432 -5.11 -19.30 5.95
C GLY A 432 -5.65 -20.67 5.55
N ALA A 433 -5.59 -20.98 4.26
CA ALA A 433 -6.02 -22.26 3.72
C ALA A 433 -5.23 -23.41 4.38
N GLU A 434 -3.91 -23.28 4.43
CA GLU A 434 -2.93 -24.27 4.91
C GLU A 434 -2.63 -24.21 6.43
N SER A 435 -3.47 -23.51 7.20
CA SER A 435 -3.20 -23.15 8.60
C SER A 435 -3.93 -24.02 9.62
N TRP A 436 -4.28 -25.25 9.23
CA TRP A 436 -4.85 -26.22 10.16
C TRP A 436 -3.82 -26.71 11.17
N VAL A 437 -4.30 -27.08 12.36
CA VAL A 437 -3.50 -27.79 13.35
C VAL A 437 -3.17 -29.19 12.82
N LYS A 438 -1.91 -29.60 12.88
CA LYS A 438 -1.40 -30.83 12.25
C LYS A 438 -1.15 -31.92 13.29
N LYS A 439 -1.47 -33.16 12.94
CA LYS A 439 -1.22 -34.35 13.76
C LYS A 439 0.26 -34.43 14.18
N SER A 440 0.50 -34.94 15.38
CA SER A 440 1.82 -35.09 16.00
C SER A 440 2.57 -33.79 16.27
N ARG A 441 1.97 -32.62 16.02
CA ARG A 441 2.50 -31.33 16.48
C ARG A 441 1.95 -30.95 17.84
N GLU A 442 2.80 -30.31 18.63
CA GLU A 442 2.43 -29.73 19.90
C GLU A 442 2.04 -28.27 19.72
N TYR A 443 0.90 -27.90 20.30
CA TYR A 443 0.36 -26.56 20.27
C TYR A 443 0.08 -26.08 21.68
N THR A 444 0.39 -24.81 21.93
CA THR A 444 0.09 -24.12 23.19
C THR A 444 -1.07 -23.17 22.96
N LEU A 445 -2.17 -23.38 23.69
CA LEU A 445 -3.27 -22.44 23.77
C LEU A 445 -2.90 -21.37 24.79
N LYS A 446 -2.95 -20.11 24.35
CA LYS A 446 -2.70 -18.94 25.19
C LYS A 446 -3.95 -18.10 25.32
N TYR A 447 -4.08 -17.41 26.44
CA TYR A 447 -5.11 -16.41 26.65
C TYR A 447 -4.49 -15.09 27.10
N LEU A 448 -5.14 -13.98 26.76
CA LEU A 448 -4.73 -12.66 27.24
C LEU A 448 -5.33 -12.40 28.62
N ASP A 449 -4.48 -12.25 29.62
CA ASP A 449 -4.89 -12.04 31.00
C ASP A 449 -5.36 -10.60 31.27
N LYS A 450 -5.75 -10.35 32.53
CA LYS A 450 -6.21 -9.03 32.99
C LYS A 450 -5.15 -7.93 32.97
N ASN A 451 -3.86 -8.30 32.90
CA ASN A 451 -2.70 -7.42 32.85
C ASN A 451 -2.23 -7.18 31.40
N ASN A 452 -2.95 -7.70 30.40
CA ASN A 452 -2.59 -7.67 28.98
C ASN A 452 -1.35 -8.50 28.64
N GLU A 453 -1.09 -9.56 29.40
CA GLU A 453 0.00 -10.50 29.13
C GLU A 453 -0.56 -11.81 28.57
N TRP A 454 0.12 -12.37 27.57
CA TRP A 454 -0.23 -13.68 27.03
C TRP A 454 0.27 -14.76 27.99
N GLN A 455 -0.68 -15.49 28.57
CA GLN A 455 -0.40 -16.60 29.48
C GLN A 455 -0.68 -17.92 28.78
N ASP A 456 0.19 -18.89 29.00
CA ASP A 456 -0.01 -20.26 28.56
C ASP A 456 -1.17 -20.86 29.38
N LEU A 457 -2.23 -21.29 28.69
CA LEU A 457 -3.34 -21.97 29.34
C LEU A 457 -3.04 -23.47 29.47
N ASP A 458 -2.62 -24.09 28.36
CA ASP A 458 -2.39 -25.52 28.27
C ASP A 458 -1.65 -25.87 26.96
N SER A 459 -0.91 -26.97 26.97
CA SER A 459 -0.20 -27.51 25.80
C SER A 459 -0.69 -28.91 25.46
N ARG A 460 -0.93 -29.16 24.18
CA ARG A 460 -1.49 -30.43 23.69
C ARG A 460 -0.83 -30.87 22.39
N ILE A 461 -0.57 -32.17 22.30
CA ILE A 461 -0.19 -32.81 21.04
C ILE A 461 -1.46 -33.12 20.26
N CYS A 462 -1.54 -32.59 19.04
CA CYS A 462 -2.65 -32.81 18.13
C CYS A 462 -2.70 -34.27 17.66
N LYS A 463 -3.79 -34.98 17.94
CA LYS A 463 -3.92 -36.41 17.60
C LYS A 463 -4.41 -36.67 16.17
N LYS A 464 -5.14 -35.71 15.60
CA LYS A 464 -5.73 -35.76 14.26
C LYS A 464 -5.75 -34.35 13.67
N ASP A 465 -5.43 -34.22 12.39
CA ASP A 465 -5.47 -32.95 11.67
C ASP A 465 -6.81 -32.22 11.89
N SER A 466 -6.73 -30.90 12.08
CA SER A 466 -7.87 -30.03 12.35
C SER A 466 -8.69 -30.40 13.60
N CYS A 467 -8.13 -31.16 14.54
CA CYS A 467 -8.82 -31.57 15.76
C CYS A 467 -7.90 -31.48 16.97
N LEU A 468 -7.80 -30.27 17.53
CA LEU A 468 -7.08 -30.01 18.78
C LEU A 468 -8.09 -29.65 19.87
N ILE A 469 -8.27 -30.57 20.83
CA ILE A 469 -9.26 -30.46 21.88
C ILE A 469 -8.63 -29.80 23.10
N PHE A 470 -9.26 -28.74 23.58
CA PHE A 470 -8.96 -28.14 24.88
C PHE A 470 -10.24 -28.12 25.73
N ASP A 471 -10.07 -28.47 26.99
CA ASP A 471 -11.12 -28.47 28.00
C ASP A 471 -10.86 -27.37 29.03
N LYS A 472 -11.91 -26.99 29.76
CA LYS A 472 -11.81 -26.04 30.89
C LYS A 472 -11.31 -24.64 30.48
N ILE A 473 -11.58 -24.23 29.24
CA ILE A 473 -11.18 -22.92 28.71
C ILE A 473 -12.08 -21.85 29.32
N PRO A 474 -11.53 -20.76 29.88
CA PRO A 474 -12.35 -19.68 30.44
C PRO A 474 -13.28 -19.06 29.40
N ALA A 475 -14.32 -18.36 29.82
CA ALA A 475 -15.13 -17.55 28.90
C ALA A 475 -14.52 -16.15 28.72
N ASN A 476 -14.99 -15.41 27.72
CA ASN A 476 -14.74 -13.96 27.54
C ASN A 476 -13.25 -13.54 27.46
N ALA A 477 -12.34 -14.43 27.05
CA ALA A 477 -10.93 -14.09 26.82
C ALA A 477 -10.58 -14.04 25.33
N PHE A 478 -9.58 -13.22 24.98
CA PHE A 478 -8.84 -13.36 23.73
C PHE A 478 -7.89 -14.53 23.81
N TYR A 479 -7.89 -15.36 22.77
CA TYR A 479 -7.05 -16.54 22.65
C TYR A 479 -6.10 -16.44 21.47
N MET A 480 -5.02 -17.20 21.55
CA MET A 480 -4.12 -17.47 20.43
C MET A 480 -3.59 -18.89 20.57
N ILE A 481 -3.29 -19.55 19.45
CA ILE A 481 -2.64 -20.87 19.46
C ILE A 481 -1.27 -20.72 18.81
N GLU A 482 -0.22 -21.18 19.49
CA GLU A 482 1.13 -21.25 18.96
C GLU A 482 1.51 -22.70 18.63
N ASP A 483 2.07 -22.90 17.44
CA ASP A 483 2.75 -24.14 17.06
C ASP A 483 4.16 -24.11 17.67
N ARG A 484 4.51 -25.11 18.50
CA ARG A 484 5.79 -25.11 19.23
C ARG A 484 7.01 -25.08 18.30
N ILE A 485 6.90 -25.66 17.10
CA ILE A 485 7.98 -25.74 16.11
C ILE A 485 7.72 -24.89 14.86
N GLY A 486 6.56 -24.23 14.79
CA GLY A 486 6.18 -23.37 13.67
C GLY A 486 6.61 -21.92 13.84
N ASP A 487 6.37 -21.13 12.81
CA ASP A 487 6.50 -19.67 12.89
C ASP A 487 5.34 -19.09 13.73
N LYS A 488 5.68 -18.66 14.95
CA LYS A 488 4.76 -18.06 15.92
C LYS A 488 4.13 -16.75 15.41
N SER A 489 4.77 -16.07 14.47
CA SER A 489 4.21 -14.84 13.89
C SER A 489 2.92 -15.08 13.10
N LEU A 490 2.66 -16.32 12.69
CA LEU A 490 1.46 -16.70 11.96
C LEU A 490 0.23 -16.88 12.85
N SER A 491 0.41 -16.96 14.17
CA SER A 491 -0.68 -17.14 15.12
C SER A 491 -1.60 -15.91 15.16
N ARG A 492 -2.90 -16.16 15.34
CA ARG A 492 -3.93 -15.12 15.34
C ARG A 492 -4.78 -15.08 16.60
N ILE A 493 -5.28 -13.88 16.89
CA ILE A 493 -6.22 -13.64 17.97
C ILE A 493 -7.58 -14.17 17.53
N PHE A 494 -8.26 -14.85 18.44
CA PHE A 494 -9.65 -15.23 18.26
C PHE A 494 -10.42 -15.19 19.57
N LEU A 495 -11.74 -15.13 19.45
CA LEU A 495 -12.68 -15.42 20.51
C LEU A 495 -13.26 -16.82 20.33
N ILE A 496 -13.70 -17.42 21.44
CA ILE A 496 -14.54 -18.61 21.40
C ILE A 496 -15.98 -18.17 21.65
N LYS A 497 -16.85 -18.34 20.66
CA LYS A 497 -18.29 -18.06 20.78
C LYS A 497 -19.06 -19.26 20.24
N ASN A 498 -20.03 -19.76 21.01
CA ASN A 498 -20.81 -20.94 20.64
C ASN A 498 -19.95 -22.17 20.27
N LYS A 499 -18.82 -22.37 20.96
CA LYS A 499 -17.81 -23.42 20.70
C LYS A 499 -17.09 -23.29 19.34
N GLU A 500 -17.14 -22.13 18.69
CA GLU A 500 -16.43 -21.84 17.43
C GLU A 500 -15.34 -20.78 17.59
N GLN A 501 -14.29 -20.88 16.77
CA GLN A 501 -13.23 -19.87 16.67
C GLN A 501 -13.68 -18.70 15.80
N LEU A 502 -13.80 -17.52 16.41
CA LEU A 502 -14.07 -16.28 15.70
C LEU A 502 -12.78 -15.43 15.62
N TRP A 503 -12.20 -15.34 14.43
CA TRP A 503 -10.91 -14.70 14.17
C TRP A 503 -10.98 -13.17 14.21
N TYR A 504 -9.91 -12.57 14.71
CA TYR A 504 -9.74 -11.12 14.81
C TYR A 504 -8.31 -10.64 14.47
#